data_AF-A0AAQ3N0L7-F1
#
_entry.id   AF-A0AAQ3N0L7-F1
#
_cell.length_a   1.000
_cell.length_b   1.000
_cell.length_c   1.000
_cell.angle_alpha   90.00
_cell.angle_beta   90.00
_cell.angle_gamma   90.00
#
_symmetry.space_group_name_H-M   'P 1'
#
loop_
_entity.id
_entity.type
_entity.pdbx_description
1 polymer ?
#
loop_
_entity_poly.entity_id
_entity_poly.type
_entity_poly.pdbx_seq_one_letter_code
_entity_poly.pdbx_strand_id
1 'polypeptide(L)'
;MLERADLLHPLQASLGSPFSFNPLSPNPNPLIIISSGPSGVHKDTLIACLREARRDLHFVVTATSRPHRPTEVDDKDYLFVSKEEFLGMVEREELLQYVLVLRVGIQGVVTRERG
;
A
#
# COMPACT_ATOMS: atom_id res chain seq x y z
N MET A 1 1.95 7.24 -34.59
CA MET A 1 1.04 6.87 -33.50
C MET A 1 1.80 5.85 -32.68
N LEU A 2 2.23 6.20 -31.46
CA LEU A 2 3.10 5.35 -30.65
C LEU A 2 2.20 4.39 -29.86
N GLU A 3 2.38 3.09 -30.02
CA GLU A 3 1.56 2.10 -29.33
C GLU A 3 2.00 2.01 -27.86
N ARG A 4 1.06 1.68 -26.96
CA ARG A 4 1.35 1.59 -25.51
C ARG A 4 2.48 0.60 -25.17
N ALA A 5 2.67 -0.41 -26.02
CA ALA A 5 3.76 -1.37 -25.90
C ALA A 5 5.14 -0.73 -26.09
N ASP A 6 5.26 0.27 -26.97
CA ASP A 6 6.53 0.94 -27.28
C ASP A 6 7.05 1.78 -26.10
N LEU A 7 6.13 2.28 -25.25
CA LEU A 7 6.46 3.05 -24.06
C LEU A 7 7.08 2.20 -22.94
N LEU A 8 6.83 0.90 -22.93
CA LEU A 8 7.25 0.00 -21.84
C LEU A 8 8.54 -0.76 -22.16
N HIS A 9 8.92 -0.83 -23.43
CA HIS A 9 10.14 -1.53 -23.86
C HIS A 9 11.42 -1.05 -23.14
N PRO A 10 11.64 0.27 -22.91
CA PRO A 10 12.80 0.73 -22.14
C PRO A 10 12.77 0.23 -20.69
N LEU A 11 11.58 0.13 -20.10
CA LEU A 11 11.39 -0.32 -18.72
C LEU A 11 11.61 -1.84 -18.57
N GLN A 12 11.13 -2.64 -19.54
CA GLN A 12 11.36 -4.09 -19.60
C GLN A 12 12.85 -4.42 -19.69
N ALA A 13 13.58 -3.71 -20.56
CA ALA A 13 15.02 -3.88 -20.72
C ALA A 13 15.79 -3.57 -19.42
N SER A 14 15.36 -2.55 -18.68
CA SER A 14 16.00 -2.17 -17.41
C SER A 14 15.71 -3.14 -16.25
N LEU A 15 14.52 -3.77 -16.23
CA LEU A 15 14.09 -4.63 -15.13
C LEU A 15 14.33 -6.13 -15.40
N GLY A 16 14.77 -6.49 -16.61
CA GLY A 16 15.12 -7.87 -16.97
C GLY A 16 13.93 -8.85 -16.97
N SER A 17 12.69 -8.34 -16.98
CA SER A 17 11.48 -9.16 -17.01
C SER A 17 10.44 -8.58 -17.98
N PRO A 18 9.73 -9.44 -18.73
CA PRO A 18 8.65 -8.98 -19.60
C PRO A 18 7.46 -8.51 -18.77
N PHE A 19 6.88 -7.36 -19.11
CA PHE A 19 5.59 -6.97 -18.56
C PHE A 19 4.47 -7.70 -19.31
N SER A 20 3.56 -8.29 -18.56
CA SER A 20 2.35 -8.90 -19.08
C SER A 20 1.14 -8.04 -18.73
N PHE A 21 0.25 -7.87 -19.69
CA PHE A 21 -1.10 -7.32 -19.44
C PHE A 21 -2.09 -8.40 -19.05
N ASN A 22 -1.68 -9.68 -19.12
CA ASN A 22 -2.52 -10.75 -18.61
C ASN A 22 -2.64 -10.58 -17.10
N PRO A 23 -3.88 -10.59 -16.57
CA PRO A 23 -4.08 -10.47 -15.14
C PRO A 23 -3.37 -11.61 -14.41
N LEU A 24 -2.65 -11.26 -13.35
CA LEU A 24 -1.93 -12.23 -12.50
C LEU A 24 -2.88 -13.07 -11.63
N SER A 25 -4.17 -12.71 -11.57
CA SER A 25 -5.19 -13.35 -10.72
C SER A 25 -6.31 -14.00 -11.55
N PRO A 26 -6.83 -15.17 -11.13
CA PRO A 26 -8.03 -15.78 -11.70
C PRO A 26 -9.29 -14.97 -11.35
N ASN A 27 -10.38 -15.18 -12.10
CA ASN A 27 -11.64 -14.48 -11.86
C ASN A 27 -12.31 -14.94 -10.54
N PRO A 28 -12.92 -14.05 -9.74
CA PRO A 28 -13.07 -12.61 -9.96
C PRO A 28 -11.73 -11.90 -9.88
N ASN A 29 -11.40 -11.08 -10.89
CA ASN A 29 -10.19 -10.27 -10.91
C ASN A 29 -10.37 -9.07 -9.98
N PRO A 30 -9.84 -9.09 -8.74
CA PRO A 30 -9.98 -7.96 -7.86
C PRO A 30 -9.04 -6.86 -8.37
N LEU A 31 -9.58 -5.67 -8.65
CA LEU A 31 -8.76 -4.52 -9.03
C LEU A 31 -7.98 -4.02 -7.81
N ILE A 32 -6.68 -4.25 -7.78
CA ILE A 32 -5.79 -3.68 -6.77
C ILE A 32 -5.32 -2.32 -7.25
N ILE A 33 -5.59 -1.27 -6.46
CA ILE A 33 -5.18 0.10 -6.75
C ILE A 33 -4.04 0.46 -5.79
N ILE A 34 -2.86 0.78 -6.34
CA ILE A 34 -1.68 1.19 -5.57
C ILE A 34 -1.38 2.66 -5.87
N SER A 35 -1.38 3.50 -4.83
CA SER A 35 -0.98 4.91 -4.92
C SER A 35 0.46 5.11 -4.41
N SER A 36 1.40 5.37 -5.33
CA SER A 36 2.83 5.59 -5.03
C SER A 36 3.26 7.04 -5.36
N GLY A 37 4.38 7.51 -4.80
CA GLY A 37 4.80 8.93 -4.82
C GLY A 37 5.51 9.39 -3.52
N PRO A 38 6.29 10.49 -3.55
CA PRO A 38 7.04 11.00 -2.41
C PRO A 38 6.14 11.53 -1.28
N SER A 39 6.70 11.73 -0.09
CA SER A 39 5.96 12.40 1.00
C SER A 39 5.55 13.82 0.59
N GLY A 40 4.34 14.23 0.96
CA GLY A 40 3.82 15.57 0.63
C GLY A 40 2.98 15.68 -0.64
N VAL A 41 2.81 14.61 -1.42
CA VAL A 41 1.91 14.60 -2.61
C VAL A 41 0.43 14.37 -2.28
N HIS A 42 0.04 14.45 -1.00
CA HIS A 42 -1.34 14.35 -0.52
C HIS A 42 -2.05 13.02 -0.84
N LYS A 43 -1.33 11.89 -0.80
CA LYS A 43 -1.94 10.57 -0.99
C LYS A 43 -3.04 10.27 0.01
N ASP A 44 -2.86 10.67 1.27
CA ASP A 44 -3.86 10.47 2.32
C ASP A 44 -5.16 11.22 1.98
N THR A 45 -5.04 12.43 1.43
CA THR A 45 -6.18 13.21 0.91
C THR A 45 -6.88 12.48 -0.24
N LEU A 46 -6.13 11.91 -1.18
CA LEU A 46 -6.69 11.13 -2.27
C LEU A 46 -7.44 9.89 -1.76
N ILE A 47 -6.88 9.18 -0.78
CA ILE A 47 -7.52 8.03 -0.13
C ILE A 47 -8.82 8.47 0.57
N ALA A 48 -8.80 9.59 1.29
CA ALA A 48 -10.00 10.13 1.95
C ALA A 48 -11.11 10.45 0.95
N CYS A 49 -10.80 11.16 -0.14
CA CYS A 49 -11.78 11.44 -1.20
C CYS A 49 -12.32 10.16 -1.85
N LEU A 50 -11.48 9.15 -2.08
CA LEU A 50 -11.93 7.87 -2.63
C LEU A 50 -12.87 7.13 -1.67
N ARG A 51 -12.59 7.14 -0.37
CA ARG A 51 -13.47 6.54 0.65
C ARG A 51 -14.86 7.18 0.65
N GLU A 52 -14.93 8.50 0.47
CA GLU A 52 -16.20 9.23 0.40
C GLU A 52 -16.97 8.94 -0.91
N ALA A 53 -16.25 8.92 -2.03
CA ALA A 53 -16.86 8.81 -3.36
C ALA A 53 -17.23 7.35 -3.76
N ARG A 54 -16.55 6.34 -3.20
CA ARG A 54 -16.61 4.95 -3.68
C ARG A 54 -16.72 3.96 -2.52
N ARG A 55 -17.96 3.57 -2.21
CA ARG A 55 -18.29 2.58 -1.17
C ARG A 55 -18.04 1.13 -1.61
N ASP A 56 -17.83 0.91 -2.90
CA ASP A 56 -17.50 -0.39 -3.50
C ASP A 56 -16.01 -0.73 -3.40
N LEU A 57 -15.19 0.19 -2.89
CA LEU A 57 -13.77 -0.05 -2.65
C LEU A 57 -13.53 -0.51 -1.21
N HIS A 58 -12.75 -1.58 -1.09
CA HIS A 58 -12.16 -2.00 0.17
C HIS A 58 -10.77 -1.38 0.31
N PHE A 59 -10.48 -0.83 1.49
CA PHE A 59 -9.22 -0.15 1.77
C PHE A 59 -8.44 -0.92 2.82
N VAL A 60 -7.27 -1.42 2.43
CA VAL A 60 -6.38 -2.16 3.33
C VAL A 60 -5.90 -1.24 4.45
N VAL A 61 -6.13 -1.64 5.69
CA VAL A 61 -5.54 -0.98 6.87
C VAL A 61 -4.08 -1.42 6.99
N THR A 62 -3.16 -0.47 7.16
CA THR A 62 -1.72 -0.76 7.25
C THR A 62 -1.23 -0.54 8.68
N ALA A 63 -0.16 -1.24 9.08
CA ALA A 63 0.43 -1.07 10.40
C ALA A 63 1.43 0.08 10.44
N THR A 64 1.48 0.81 11.54
CA THR A 64 2.51 1.81 11.78
C THR A 64 2.93 1.89 13.24
N SER A 65 4.22 2.17 13.47
CA SER A 65 4.78 2.41 14.81
C SER A 65 4.83 3.91 15.19
N ARG A 66 4.31 4.80 14.34
CA ARG A 66 4.28 6.24 14.65
C ARG A 66 3.10 6.54 15.57
N PRO A 67 3.18 7.58 16.41
CA PRO A 67 2.00 8.07 17.11
C PRO A 67 0.90 8.49 16.13
N HIS A 68 -0.36 8.20 16.48
CA HIS A 68 -1.51 8.71 15.74
C HIS A 68 -1.57 10.25 15.83
N ARG A 69 -2.10 10.89 14.78
CA ARG A 69 -2.49 12.30 14.83
C ARG A 69 -3.89 12.42 15.47
N PRO A 70 -4.28 13.58 16.01
CA PRO A 70 -5.60 13.76 16.64
C PRO A 70 -6.80 13.46 15.74
N THR A 71 -6.62 13.52 14.41
CA THR A 71 -7.67 13.26 13.42
C THR A 71 -7.72 11.81 12.95
N GLU A 72 -6.79 10.97 13.40
CA GLU A 72 -6.66 9.57 12.96
C GLU A 72 -7.31 8.63 13.95
N VAL A 73 -7.87 7.53 13.43
CA VAL A 73 -8.58 6.51 14.18
C VAL A 73 -7.88 5.17 13.98
N ASP A 74 -7.57 4.51 15.10
CA ASP A 74 -7.01 3.17 15.10
C ASP A 74 -7.96 2.16 14.45
N ASP A 75 -7.39 1.17 13.76
CA ASP A 75 -8.10 0.14 12.97
C ASP A 75 -8.94 0.68 11.80
N LYS A 76 -8.81 1.98 11.48
CA LYS A 76 -9.45 2.62 10.33
C LYS A 76 -8.43 3.25 9.39
N ASP A 77 -7.56 4.08 9.94
CA ASP A 77 -6.52 4.77 9.17
C ASP A 77 -5.24 3.94 9.15
N TYR A 78 -4.84 3.44 10.33
CA TYR A 78 -3.73 2.51 10.52
C TYR A 78 -4.02 1.59 11.71
N LEU A 79 -3.32 0.47 11.78
CA LEU A 79 -3.07 -0.23 13.03
C LEU A 79 -1.90 0.47 13.73
N PHE A 80 -2.19 1.24 14.77
CA PHE A 80 -1.17 1.93 15.56
C PHE A 80 -0.62 0.98 16.61
N VAL A 81 0.55 0.41 16.32
CA VAL A 81 1.23 -0.56 17.17
C VAL A 81 2.48 0.04 17.81
N SER A 82 2.97 -0.55 18.90
CA SER A 82 4.27 -0.16 19.41
C SER A 82 5.39 -0.56 18.44
N LYS A 83 6.60 0.00 18.63
CA LYS A 83 7.76 -0.42 17.82
C LYS A 83 8.08 -1.90 18.05
N GLU A 84 7.97 -2.35 19.30
CA GLU A 84 8.23 -3.71 19.72
C GLU A 84 7.20 -4.68 19.09
N GLU A 85 5.92 -4.30 19.09
CA GLU A 85 4.87 -5.08 18.44
C GLU A 85 5.08 -5.15 16.92
N PHE A 86 5.43 -4.03 16.27
CA PHE A 86 5.73 -4.00 14.84
C PHE A 86 6.87 -4.95 14.48
N LEU A 87 7.96 -4.95 15.26
CA LEU A 87 9.08 -5.87 15.05
C LEU A 87 8.64 -7.32 15.23
N GLY A 88 7.78 -7.61 16.23
CA GLY A 88 7.18 -8.92 16.37
C GLY A 88 6.32 -9.33 15.16
N MET A 89 5.60 -8.40 14.53
CA MET A 89 4.84 -8.69 13.29
C MET A 89 5.77 -9.06 12.13
N VAL A 90 6.95 -8.42 12.04
CA VAL A 90 7.98 -8.77 11.05
C VAL A 90 8.48 -10.21 11.29
N GLU A 91 8.80 -10.55 12.53
CA GLU A 91 9.28 -11.88 12.91
C GLU A 91 8.24 -12.99 12.65
N ARG A 92 6.95 -12.66 12.77
CA ARG A 92 5.83 -13.58 12.51
C ARG A 92 5.36 -13.62 11.05
N GLU A 93 6.06 -12.93 10.14
CA GLU A 93 5.70 -12.84 8.71
C GLU A 93 4.27 -12.30 8.47
N GLU A 94 3.81 -11.39 9.33
CA GLU A 94 2.45 -10.80 9.26
C GLU A 94 2.37 -9.60 8.31
N LEU A 95 3.48 -9.20 7.68
CA LEU A 95 3.57 -8.04 6.79
C LEU A 95 3.98 -8.46 5.37
N LEU A 96 3.27 -7.96 4.36
CA LEU A 96 3.61 -8.15 2.94
C LEU A 96 4.80 -7.28 2.52
N GLN A 97 4.91 -6.08 3.10
CA GLN A 97 6.01 -5.16 2.90
C GLN A 97 6.13 -4.22 4.10
N TYR A 98 7.32 -3.68 4.35
CA TYR A 98 7.53 -2.64 5.35
C TYR A 98 8.68 -1.71 4.96
N VAL A 99 8.63 -0.48 5.49
CA VAL A 99 9.65 0.55 5.28
C VAL A 99 9.91 1.33 6.56
N LEU A 100 11.18 1.60 6.83
CA LEU A 100 11.59 2.52 7.88
C LEU A 100 11.47 3.96 7.38
N VAL A 101 10.63 4.76 8.02
CA VAL A 101 10.49 6.19 7.74
C VAL A 101 11.31 6.98 8.75
N LEU A 102 12.49 7.45 8.32
CA LEU A 102 13.42 8.21 9.16
C LEU A 102 12.70 9.39 9.84
N ARG A 103 12.84 9.48 11.17
CA ARG A 103 12.21 10.46 12.09
C ARG A 103 10.72 10.29 12.40
N VAL A 104 10.03 9.27 11.87
CA VAL A 104 8.56 9.12 12.07
C VAL A 104 8.17 7.76 12.63
N GLY A 105 8.82 6.67 12.21
CA GLY A 105 8.50 5.31 12.65
C GLY A 105 8.61 4.30 11.50
N ILE A 106 8.04 3.11 11.68
CA ILE A 106 7.99 2.06 10.67
C ILE A 106 6.55 1.97 10.15
N GLN A 107 6.38 1.68 8.86
CA GLN A 107 5.08 1.46 8.21
C GLN A 107 5.12 0.17 7.41
N GLY A 108 4.03 -0.60 7.40
CA GLY A 108 3.95 -1.84 6.65
C GLY A 108 2.53 -2.26 6.28
N VAL A 109 2.40 -3.00 5.18
CA VAL A 109 1.11 -3.54 4.72
C VAL A 109 0.91 -4.90 5.37
N VAL A 110 -0.19 -5.06 6.10
CA VAL A 110 -0.51 -6.32 6.78
C VAL A 110 -1.04 -7.37 5.81
N THR A 111 -0.77 -8.63 6.10
CA THR A 111 -1.25 -9.77 5.30
C THR A 111 -2.71 -10.14 5.59
N ARG A 112 -3.25 -9.69 6.73
CA ARG A 112 -4.59 -10.00 7.22
C ARG A 112 -5.17 -8.83 8.02
N GLU A 113 -6.48 -8.62 7.92
CA GLU A 113 -7.22 -7.73 8.81
C GLU A 113 -7.39 -8.39 10.19
N ARG A 114 -7.42 -7.60 11.27
CA ARG A 114 -7.82 -8.13 12.58
C ARG A 114 -9.32 -8.46 12.48
N GLY A 115 -9.68 -9.70 12.80
CA GLY A 115 -11.06 -10.19 12.78
C GLY A 115 -11.90 -9.60 13.90
#